data_AF-A0A5R2MZU0-F1
#
_entry.id   AF-A0A5R2MZU0-F1
#
_cell.length_a   1.000
_cell.length_b   1.000
_cell.length_c   1.000
_cell.angle_alpha   90.00
_cell.angle_beta   90.00
_cell.angle_gamma   90.00
#
_symmetry.space_group_name_H-M   'P 1'
#
loop_
_entity.id
_entity.type
_entity.pdbx_description
1 polymer ?
#
loop_
_entity_poly.entity_id
_entity_poly.type
_entity_poly.pdbx_seq_one_letter_code
_entity_poly.pdbx_strand_id
1 'polypeptide(L)' 'IIGILIGLALAGLASATLTIPFAPSPAIILLAVGFSALIGMVFGFFPALRGARLDPIDALRHE' A
#
# COMPACT_ATOMS: atom_id res chain seq x y z
N ILE A 1 -1.78 -1.83 -7.69
CA ILE A 1 -2.64 -1.75 -8.91
C ILE A 1 -4.11 -2.00 -8.57
N ILE A 2 -4.48 -3.15 -7.99
CA ILE A 2 -5.88 -3.45 -7.62
C ILE A 2 -6.51 -2.35 -6.77
N GLY A 3 -5.83 -1.87 -5.72
CA GLY A 3 -6.34 -0.77 -4.89
C GLY A 3 -6.56 0.54 -5.65
N ILE A 4 -5.74 0.84 -6.68
CA ILE A 4 -5.91 2.02 -7.53
C ILE A 4 -7.17 1.87 -8.37
N LEU A 5 -7.36 0.71 -9.00
CA LEU A 5 -8.54 0.42 -9.82
C LEU A 5 -9.82 0.53 -9.00
N ILE A 6 -9.85 -0.08 -7.80
CA ILE A 6 -10.99 -0.01 -6.89
C ILE A 6 -11.23 1.44 -6.43
N GLY A 7 -10.18 2.15 -6.00
CA GLY A 7 -10.31 3.53 -5.54
C GLY A 7 -10.84 4.49 -6.62
N LEU A 8 -10.30 4.39 -7.84
CA LEU A 8 -10.77 5.19 -8.98
C LEU A 8 -12.20 4.83 -9.39
N ALA A 9 -12.56 3.54 -9.39
CA ALA A 9 -13.92 3.09 -9.69
C ALA A 9 -14.92 3.63 -8.67
N LEU A 10 -14.62 3.52 -7.37
CA LEU A 10 -15.50 4.04 -6.31
C LEU A 10 -15.61 5.57 -6.38
N ALA A 11 -14.50 6.28 -6.58
CA ALA A 11 -14.51 7.74 -6.68
C ALA A 11 -15.26 8.21 -7.96
N GLY A 12 -15.15 7.49 -9.07
CA GLY A 12 -15.92 7.74 -10.29
C GLY A 12 -17.43 7.52 -10.08
N LEU A 13 -17.83 6.44 -9.41
CA LEU A 13 -19.23 6.18 -9.09
C LEU A 13 -19.80 7.23 -8.13
N ALA A 14 -19.05 7.60 -7.09
CA ALA A 14 -19.46 8.59 -6.11
C ALA A 14 -19.57 10.01 -6.71
N SER A 15 -18.63 10.39 -7.58
CA SER A 15 -18.70 11.69 -8.27
C SER A 15 -19.89 11.79 -9.22
N ALA A 16 -20.26 10.68 -9.89
CA ALA A 16 -21.44 10.59 -10.74
C ALA A 16 -22.76 10.76 -9.95
N THR A 17 -22.85 10.21 -8.73
CA THR A 17 -24.06 10.34 -7.90
C THR A 17 -24.14 11.70 -7.19
N LEU A 18 -22.99 12.29 -6.84
CA LEU A 18 -22.91 13.55 -6.12
C LEU A 18 -22.86 14.78 -7.06
N THR A 19 -22.76 14.57 -8.38
CA THR A 19 -22.62 15.64 -9.39
C THR A 19 -21.40 16.55 -9.14
N ILE A 20 -20.31 15.96 -8.64
CA ILE A 20 -19.05 16.66 -8.33
C ILE A 20 -18.03 16.36 -9.43
N PRO A 21 -17.20 17.32 -9.88
CA PRO A 21 -16.18 17.07 -10.89
C PRO A 21 -15.19 15.99 -10.44
N PHE A 22 -15.04 14.94 -11.25
CA PHE A 22 -14.04 13.89 -11.06
C PHE A 22 -12.76 14.22 -11.83
N ALA A 23 -11.74 14.67 -11.11
CA ALA A 23 -10.45 15.06 -11.69
C ALA A 23 -9.27 14.37 -10.98
N PRO A 24 -9.03 13.07 -11.23
CA PRO A 24 -7.87 12.37 -10.68
C PRO A 24 -6.56 12.90 -11.29
N SER A 25 -5.60 13.25 -10.43
CA SER A 25 -4.27 13.71 -10.85
C SER A 25 -3.27 12.53 -10.90
N PRO A 26 -2.67 12.22 -12.07
CA PRO A 26 -1.67 11.16 -12.18
C PRO A 26 -0.48 11.35 -11.23
N ALA A 27 -0.06 12.59 -11.00
CA ALA A 27 1.04 12.91 -10.08
C ALA A 27 0.69 12.53 -8.63
N ILE A 28 -0.54 12.82 -8.19
CA ILE A 28 -1.01 12.46 -6.84
C ILE A 28 -1.13 10.94 -6.71
N ILE A 29 -1.65 10.26 -7.73
CA ILE A 29 -1.77 8.79 -7.72
C ILE A 29 -0.39 8.15 -7.59
N LEU A 30 0.60 8.59 -8.40
CA LEU A 30 1.97 8.08 -8.33
C LEU A 30 2.61 8.34 -6.97
N LEU A 31 2.42 9.53 -6.41
CA LEU A 31 2.93 9.88 -5.08
C LEU A 31 2.30 9.01 -3.99
N ALA A 32 0.98 8.81 -4.02
CA ALA A 32 0.27 7.95 -3.07
C ALA A 32 0.74 6.50 -3.16
N VAL A 33 0.91 5.96 -4.38
CA VAL A 33 1.41 4.60 -4.61
C VAL A 33 2.86 4.47 -4.14
N GLY A 34 3.72 5.42 -4.48
CA GLY A 34 5.12 5.44 -4.05
C GLY A 34 5.25 5.50 -2.54
N PHE A 35 4.46 6.36 -1.89
CA PHE A 35 4.42 6.46 -0.44
C PHE A 35 3.92 5.16 0.22
N SER A 36 2.84 4.57 -0.29
CA SER A 36 2.33 3.29 0.22
C SER A 36 3.34 2.15 0.04
N ALA A 37 4.05 2.11 -1.10
CA ALA A 37 5.08 1.11 -1.36
C ALA A 37 6.29 1.30 -0.42
N LEU A 38 6.72 2.54 -0.19
CA LEU A 38 7.79 2.86 0.75
C LEU A 38 7.43 2.41 2.17
N ILE A 39 6.24 2.77 2.66
CA ILE A 39 5.77 2.37 3.99
C ILE A 39 5.68 0.85 4.09
N GLY A 40 5.07 0.18 3.10
CA GLY A 40 4.99 -1.28 3.06
C GLY A 40 6.36 -1.94 3.07
N MET A 41 7.33 -1.39 2.35
CA MET A 41 8.71 -1.86 2.36
C MET A 41 9.36 -1.66 3.73
N VAL A 42 9.27 -0.47 4.33
CA VAL A 42 9.86 -0.19 5.65
C VAL A 42 9.33 -1.16 6.70
N PHE A 43 8.00 -1.27 6.82
CA PHE A 43 7.38 -2.12 7.83
C PHE A 43 7.41 -3.61 7.49
N GLY A 44 7.68 -4.01 6.25
CA GLY A 44 7.92 -5.42 5.89
C GLY A 44 9.39 -5.83 6.04
N PHE A 45 10.30 -4.97 5.60
CA PHE A 45 11.73 -5.25 5.51
C PHE A 45 12.42 -5.24 6.87
N PHE A 46 12.19 -4.22 7.70
CA PHE A 46 12.84 -4.15 9.01
C PHE A 46 12.52 -5.35 9.93
N PRO A 47 11.26 -5.79 10.09
CA PRO A 47 10.98 -6.99 10.88
C PRO A 47 11.50 -8.26 10.21
N ALA A 48 11.40 -8.39 8.88
CA ALA A 48 11.97 -9.54 8.17
C ALA A 48 13.49 -9.64 8.37
N LEU A 49 14.20 -8.52 8.30
CA LEU A 49 15.64 -8.45 8.56
C LEU A 49 15.97 -8.84 10.00
N ARG A 50 15.15 -8.41 10.97
CA ARG A 50 15.31 -8.83 12.37
C ARG A 50 15.15 -10.34 12.52
N GLY A 51 14.13 -10.94 11.90
CA GLY A 51 13.91 -12.39 11.92
C GLY A 51 15.03 -13.18 11.25
N ALA A 52 15.53 -12.70 10.11
CA ALA A 52 16.61 -13.35 9.36
C ALA A 52 17.98 -13.32 10.08
N ARG A 53 18.14 -12.48 11.11
CA ARG A 53 19.36 -12.40 11.93
C ARG A 53 19.27 -13.21 13.23
N LEU A 54 18.13 -13.84 13.51
CA LEU A 54 18.01 -14.76 14.64
C LEU A 54 18.72 -16.07 14.30
N ASP A 55 19.25 -16.73 15.32
CA ASP A 55 19.76 -18.09 15.14
C ASP A 55 18.62 -18.98 14.61
N PRO A 56 18.87 -19.86 13.62
CA PRO A 56 17.80 -20.63 12.98
C PRO A 56 17.00 -21.48 13.98
N ILE A 57 17.66 -21.95 15.04
CA ILE A 57 17.03 -22.69 16.14
C ILE A 57 16.03 -21.78 16.86
N ASP A 58 16.42 -20.55 17.18
CA ASP A 58 15.52 -19.58 17.82
C ASP A 58 14.41 -19.17 16.86
N ALA A 59 14.71 -18.85 15.60
CA ALA A 59 13.71 -18.47 14.60
C ALA A 59 12.60 -19.52 14.40
N LEU A 60 12.92 -20.81 14.55
CA LEU A 60 11.96 -21.92 14.46
C LEU A 60 11.32 -22.30 15.79
N ARG A 61 11.94 -21.92 16.92
CA ARG A 61 11.44 -22.19 18.27
C ARG A 61 10.47 -21.12 18.78
N HIS A 62 10.35 -19.99 18.08
CA HIS A 62 9.29 -18.99 18.30
C HIS A 62 7.95 -19.46 17.70
N GLU A 63 7.53 -20.67 18.05
CA GLU A 63 6.12 -20.99 18.23
C GLU A 63 5.67 -20.48 19.61
#